data_AF-A0A257GS91-F1
#
_entry.id   AF-A0A257GS91-F1
#
_cell.length_a   1.000
_cell.length_b   1.000
_cell.length_c   1.000
_cell.angle_alpha   90.00
_cell.angle_beta   90.00
_cell.angle_gamma   90.00
#
_symmetry.space_group_name_H-M   'P 1'
#
loop_
_entity.id
_entity.type
_entity.pdbx_description
1 polymer ?
#
loop_
_entity_poly.entity_id
_entity_poly.type
_entity_poly.pdbx_seq_one_letter_code
_entity_poly.pdbx_strand_id
1 'polypeptide(L)'
;MDDLRNQTELDQRWDIHTERQIAAAKGGVAAVTLLNSGSWLALLTQADKLVSLNNDTGAVATVVMCWGLGAFFGTVTWLFVYLSTVFQLQCDFYRGQRGYEIALEMSRGLGLLCALAALALFVKGVVALSGLLA
;
A
#
# COMPACT_ATOMS: atom_id res chain seq x y z
N MET A 1 3.31 -45.78 -2.92
CA MET A 1 2.47 -45.10 -3.94
C MET A 1 1.58 -44.04 -3.30
N ASP A 2 1.06 -44.27 -2.09
CA ASP A 2 0.22 -43.27 -1.39
C ASP A 2 0.94 -41.97 -1.02
N ASP A 3 2.23 -42.02 -0.66
CA ASP A 3 3.01 -40.80 -0.36
C ASP A 3 3.19 -39.86 -1.55
N LEU A 4 3.40 -40.43 -2.75
CA LEU A 4 3.55 -39.64 -3.99
C LEU A 4 2.24 -38.94 -4.35
N ARG A 5 1.10 -39.61 -4.13
CA ARG A 5 -0.24 -39.08 -4.40
C ARG A 5 -0.62 -37.98 -3.40
N ASN A 6 -0.26 -38.14 -2.13
CA ASN A 6 -0.44 -37.10 -1.11
C ASN A 6 0.43 -35.86 -1.38
N GLN A 7 1.67 -36.04 -1.86
CA GLN A 7 2.51 -34.90 -2.26
C GLN A 7 1.91 -34.13 -3.43
N THR A 8 1.38 -34.81 -4.45
CA THR A 8 0.75 -34.13 -5.59
C THR A 8 -0.50 -33.35 -5.21
N GLU A 9 -1.33 -33.87 -4.29
CA GLU A 9 -2.50 -33.15 -3.78
C GLU A 9 -2.13 -31.94 -2.93
N LEU A 10 -1.05 -32.01 -2.14
CA LEU A 10 -0.55 -30.88 -1.34
C LEU A 10 -0.01 -29.76 -2.22
N ASP A 11 0.75 -30.10 -3.26
CA ASP A 11 1.30 -29.11 -4.20
C ASP A 11 0.17 -28.41 -4.98
N GLN A 12 -0.84 -29.16 -5.46
CA GLN A 12 -2.02 -28.56 -6.10
C GLN A 12 -2.79 -27.59 -5.18
N ARG A 13 -2.92 -27.92 -3.89
CA ARG A 13 -3.59 -27.02 -2.93
C ARG A 13 -2.78 -25.74 -2.69
N TRP A 14 -1.45 -25.85 -2.65
CA TRP A 14 -0.56 -24.71 -2.49
C TRP A 14 -0.65 -23.74 -3.67
N ASP A 15 -0.66 -24.27 -4.89
CA ASP A 15 -0.79 -23.48 -6.12
C ASP A 15 -2.11 -22.71 -6.15
N ILE A 16 -3.23 -23.40 -5.88
CA ILE A 16 -4.57 -22.77 -5.83
C ILE A 16 -4.62 -21.67 -4.76
N HIS A 17 -3.99 -21.89 -3.60
CA HIS A 17 -3.96 -20.89 -2.54
C HIS A 17 -3.17 -19.65 -2.97
N THR A 18 -2.03 -19.83 -3.63
CA THR A 18 -1.19 -18.71 -4.04
C THR A 18 -1.82 -17.90 -5.19
N GLU A 19 -2.46 -18.56 -6.14
CA GLU A 19 -3.24 -17.87 -7.18
C GLU A 19 -4.33 -16.98 -6.57
N ARG A 20 -5.05 -17.48 -5.55
CA ARG A 20 -6.06 -16.70 -4.84
C ARG A 20 -5.46 -15.49 -4.12
N GLN A 21 -4.28 -15.65 -3.50
CA GLN A 21 -3.58 -14.53 -2.87
C GLN A 21 -3.17 -13.46 -3.88
N ILE A 22 -2.70 -13.85 -5.06
CA ILE A 22 -2.35 -12.90 -6.14
C ILE A 22 -3.60 -12.17 -6.65
N ALA A 23 -4.70 -12.89 -6.87
CA ALA A 23 -5.97 -12.29 -7.29
C ALA A 23 -6.51 -11.31 -6.24
N ALA A 24 -6.48 -11.69 -4.95
CA ALA A 24 -6.86 -10.83 -3.84
C ALA A 24 -5.96 -9.60 -3.74
N ALA A 25 -4.64 -9.75 -3.91
CA ALA A 25 -3.69 -8.63 -3.91
C ALA A 25 -3.96 -7.65 -5.06
N LYS A 26 -4.24 -8.15 -6.28
CA LYS A 26 -4.66 -7.31 -7.42
C LYS A 26 -5.94 -6.54 -7.13
N GLY A 27 -6.94 -7.22 -6.56
CA GLY A 27 -8.18 -6.60 -6.12
C GLY A 27 -7.96 -5.53 -5.05
N GLY A 28 -7.09 -5.79 -4.09
CA GLY A 28 -6.69 -4.84 -3.04
C GLY A 28 -6.02 -3.59 -3.61
N VAL A 29 -5.06 -3.75 -4.53
CA VAL A 29 -4.39 -2.62 -5.21
C VAL A 29 -5.42 -1.76 -5.96
N ALA A 30 -6.33 -2.37 -6.72
CA ALA A 30 -7.35 -1.64 -7.47
C ALA A 30 -8.31 -0.89 -6.54
N ALA A 31 -8.83 -1.55 -5.50
CA ALA A 31 -9.73 -0.95 -4.53
C ALA A 31 -9.10 0.23 -3.80
N VAL A 32 -7.86 0.08 -3.34
CA VAL A 32 -7.14 1.16 -2.65
C VAL A 32 -6.85 2.31 -3.60
N THR A 33 -6.46 2.04 -4.85
CA THR A 33 -6.21 3.09 -5.83
C THR A 33 -7.47 3.93 -6.05
N LEU A 34 -8.65 3.30 -6.15
CA LEU A 34 -9.94 3.97 -6.25
C LEU A 34 -10.30 4.76 -4.99
N LEU A 35 -10.09 4.19 -3.80
CA LEU A 35 -10.37 4.88 -2.54
C LEU A 35 -9.45 6.09 -2.32
N ASN A 36 -8.16 5.94 -2.65
CA ASN A 36 -7.19 7.02 -2.51
C ASN A 36 -7.40 8.13 -3.54
N SER A 37 -7.80 7.81 -4.78
CA SER A 37 -8.15 8.83 -5.77
C SER A 37 -9.44 9.58 -5.39
N GLY A 38 -10.44 8.89 -4.85
CA GLY A 38 -11.63 9.53 -4.28
C GLY A 38 -11.32 10.44 -3.10
N SER A 39 -10.42 10.00 -2.21
CA SER A 39 -9.94 10.81 -1.08
C SER A 39 -9.20 12.07 -1.55
N TRP A 40 -8.41 11.97 -2.62
CA TRP A 40 -7.73 13.11 -3.25
C TRP A 40 -8.71 14.14 -3.83
N LEU A 41 -9.72 13.68 -4.57
CA LEU A 41 -10.76 14.56 -5.10
C LEU A 41 -11.50 15.25 -3.96
N ALA A 42 -11.89 14.51 -2.91
CA ALA A 42 -12.54 15.08 -1.74
C ALA A 42 -11.68 16.17 -1.08
N LEU A 43 -10.36 15.95 -0.94
CA LEU A 43 -9.44 16.95 -0.39
C LEU A 43 -9.36 18.21 -1.25
N LEU A 44 -9.21 18.07 -2.56
CA LEU A 44 -9.15 19.21 -3.46
C LEU A 44 -10.46 20.02 -3.45
N THR A 45 -11.62 19.34 -3.40
CA THR A 45 -12.93 20.02 -3.30
C THR A 45 -13.14 20.77 -1.98
N GLN A 46 -12.41 20.40 -0.93
CA GLN A 46 -12.49 21.04 0.38
C GLN A 46 -11.36 22.07 0.61
N ALA A 47 -10.33 22.09 -0.23
CA ALA A 47 -9.19 22.99 -0.11
C ALA A 47 -9.62 24.47 -0.14
N ASP A 48 -10.54 24.85 -1.03
CA ASP A 48 -11.04 26.24 -1.11
C ASP A 48 -11.74 26.69 0.17
N LYS A 49 -12.48 25.78 0.82
CA LYS A 49 -13.13 26.04 2.11
C LYS A 49 -12.12 26.16 3.25
N LEU A 50 -11.01 25.42 3.18
CA LEU A 50 -9.93 25.52 4.16
C LEU A 50 -9.17 26.84 4.02
N VAL A 51 -8.93 27.31 2.80
CA VAL A 51 -8.27 28.60 2.53
C VAL A 51 -9.12 29.75 3.08
N SER A 52 -10.43 29.72 2.89
CA SER A 52 -11.32 30.79 3.35
C SER A 52 -11.44 30.87 4.88
N LEU A 53 -11.13 29.81 5.61
CA LEU A 53 -11.23 29.78 7.08
C LEU A 53 -10.08 30.49 7.78
N ASN A 54 -8.86 30.50 7.22
CA ASN A 54 -7.70 31.02 7.93
C ASN A 54 -6.95 32.16 7.20
N ASN A 55 -7.34 32.52 5.98
CA ASN A 55 -6.62 33.49 5.12
C ASN A 55 -5.13 33.19 4.87
N ASP A 56 -4.56 32.13 5.48
CA ASP A 56 -3.21 31.64 5.29
C ASP A 56 -3.20 30.45 4.33
N THR A 57 -2.93 30.76 3.06
CA THR A 57 -2.80 29.78 1.98
C THR A 57 -1.61 28.84 2.16
N GLY A 58 -0.57 29.24 2.90
CA GLY A 58 0.65 28.44 3.08
C GLY A 58 0.43 27.21 3.97
N ALA A 59 -0.29 27.39 5.06
CA ALA A 59 -0.61 26.30 5.98
C ALA A 59 -1.61 25.30 5.36
N VAL A 60 -2.62 25.77 4.62
CA VAL A 60 -3.55 24.89 3.89
C VAL A 60 -2.84 24.09 2.79
N ALA A 61 -1.95 24.73 2.02
CA ALA A 61 -1.13 24.03 1.03
C ALA A 61 -0.29 22.92 1.67
N THR A 62 0.27 23.17 2.86
CA THR A 62 1.04 22.17 3.62
C THR A 62 0.18 20.98 4.03
N VAL A 63 -1.04 21.22 4.53
CA VAL A 63 -1.99 20.14 4.89
C VAL A 63 -2.35 19.29 3.68
N VAL A 64 -2.75 19.92 2.57
CA VAL A 64 -3.11 19.23 1.33
C VAL A 64 -1.93 18.44 0.78
N MET A 65 -0.72 19.00 0.78
CA MET A 65 0.48 18.28 0.36
C MET A 65 0.79 17.08 1.26
N CYS A 66 0.72 17.24 2.59
CA CYS A 66 0.99 16.15 3.52
C CYS A 66 0.01 14.99 3.32
N TRP A 67 -1.30 15.28 3.30
CA TRP A 67 -2.31 14.26 3.09
C TRP A 67 -2.26 13.65 1.69
N GLY A 68 -1.99 14.46 0.67
CA GLY A 68 -1.84 13.99 -0.71
C GLY A 68 -0.67 13.03 -0.89
N LEU A 69 0.50 13.37 -0.36
CA LEU A 69 1.67 12.49 -0.34
C LEU A 69 1.42 11.26 0.54
N GLY A 70 0.73 11.42 1.66
CA GLY A 70 0.35 10.30 2.54
C GLY A 70 -0.50 9.27 1.81
N ALA A 71 -1.52 9.71 1.08
CA ALA A 71 -2.34 8.85 0.23
C ALA A 71 -1.53 8.19 -0.90
N PHE A 72 -0.60 8.91 -1.53
CA PHE A 72 0.30 8.35 -2.53
C PHE A 72 1.15 7.20 -1.97
N PHE A 73 1.84 7.42 -0.84
CA PHE A 73 2.61 6.35 -0.17
C PHE A 73 1.72 5.20 0.30
N GLY A 74 0.49 5.51 0.72
CA GLY A 74 -0.55 4.51 0.99
C GLY A 74 -0.78 3.61 -0.22
N THR A 75 -1.02 4.16 -1.41
CA THR A 75 -1.18 3.38 -2.64
C THR A 75 0.08 2.57 -2.99
N VAL A 76 1.26 3.18 -2.90
CA VAL A 76 2.55 2.52 -3.20
C VAL A 76 2.81 1.33 -2.27
N THR A 77 2.36 1.39 -1.01
CA THR A 77 2.43 0.26 -0.07
C THR A 77 1.76 -0.99 -0.66
N TRP A 78 0.58 -0.85 -1.27
CA TRP A 78 -0.15 -1.97 -1.86
C TRP A 78 0.53 -2.53 -3.12
N LEU A 79 1.22 -1.69 -3.89
CA LEU A 79 2.08 -2.17 -4.98
C LEU A 79 3.18 -3.09 -4.44
N PHE A 80 3.83 -2.72 -3.34
CA PHE A 80 4.85 -3.55 -2.71
C PHE A 80 4.28 -4.83 -2.07
N VAL A 81 3.07 -4.78 -1.51
CA VAL A 81 2.36 -6.00 -1.06
C VAL A 81 2.14 -6.94 -2.25
N TYR A 82 1.65 -6.43 -3.38
CA TYR A 82 1.48 -7.23 -4.60
C TYR A 82 2.79 -7.85 -5.09
N LEU A 83 3.86 -7.05 -5.18
CA LEU A 83 5.20 -7.55 -5.55
C LEU A 83 5.69 -8.62 -4.58
N SER A 84 5.47 -8.46 -3.28
CA SER A 84 5.85 -9.45 -2.27
C SER A 84 5.11 -10.78 -2.47
N THR A 85 3.83 -10.76 -2.84
CA THR A 85 3.08 -11.99 -3.13
C THR A 85 3.62 -12.68 -4.40
N VAL A 86 3.99 -11.91 -5.43
CA VAL A 86 4.61 -12.45 -6.64
C VAL A 86 5.97 -13.08 -6.36
N PHE A 87 6.83 -12.41 -5.57
CA PHE A 87 8.13 -12.95 -5.21
C PHE A 87 8.02 -14.17 -4.27
N GLN A 88 7.01 -14.22 -3.40
CA GLN A 88 6.73 -15.40 -2.59
C GLN A 88 6.43 -16.61 -3.49
N LEU A 89 5.56 -16.44 -4.50
CA LEU A 89 5.28 -17.51 -5.46
C LEU A 89 6.54 -17.97 -6.21
N GLN A 90 7.41 -17.03 -6.61
CA GLN A 90 8.68 -17.35 -7.25
C GLN A 90 9.64 -18.11 -6.32
N CYS A 91 9.70 -17.75 -5.03
CA CYS A 91 10.47 -18.50 -4.04
C CYS A 91 9.95 -19.93 -3.87
N ASP A 92 8.63 -20.10 -3.88
CA ASP A 92 7.99 -21.41 -3.68
C ASP A 92 8.25 -22.36 -4.86
N PHE A 93 8.23 -21.85 -6.11
CA PHE A 93 8.54 -22.62 -7.32
C PHE A 93 10.04 -22.81 -7.58
N TYR A 94 10.86 -21.78 -7.34
CA TYR A 94 12.30 -21.79 -7.61
C TYR A 94 13.11 -21.89 -6.30
N ARG A 95 12.81 -22.92 -5.50
CA ARG A 95 13.47 -23.17 -4.22
C ARG A 95 14.99 -23.21 -4.38
N GLY A 96 15.71 -22.41 -3.58
CA GLY A 96 17.17 -22.31 -3.60
C GLY A 96 17.74 -21.15 -4.43
N GLN A 97 16.90 -20.39 -5.15
CA GLN A 97 17.34 -19.13 -5.77
C GLN A 97 17.25 -17.95 -4.79
N ARG A 98 18.38 -17.65 -4.15
CA ARG A 98 18.52 -16.57 -3.16
C ARG A 98 18.10 -15.18 -3.66
N GLY A 99 18.12 -14.94 -4.97
CA GLY A 99 17.69 -13.68 -5.57
C GLY A 99 16.22 -13.35 -5.30
N TYR A 100 15.33 -14.34 -5.32
CA TYR A 100 13.91 -14.13 -5.05
C TYR A 100 13.63 -13.87 -3.57
N GLU A 101 14.37 -14.53 -2.68
CA GLU A 101 14.27 -14.29 -1.23
C GLU A 101 14.64 -12.85 -0.87
N ILE A 102 15.73 -12.34 -1.45
CA ILE A 102 16.16 -10.94 -1.24
C ILE A 102 15.10 -9.97 -1.80
N ALA A 103 14.57 -10.22 -3.00
CA ALA A 103 13.55 -9.38 -3.61
C ALA A 103 12.24 -9.36 -2.80
N LEU A 104 11.87 -10.49 -2.20
CA LEU A 104 10.73 -10.63 -1.31
C LEU A 104 10.91 -9.79 -0.04
N GLU A 105 12.04 -9.93 0.64
CA GLU A 105 12.37 -9.16 1.85
C GLU A 105 12.42 -7.66 1.57
N MET A 106 13.06 -7.24 0.47
CA MET A 106 13.11 -5.85 0.05
C MET A 106 11.71 -5.30 -0.22
N SER A 107 10.87 -6.04 -0.94
CA SER A 107 9.51 -5.60 -1.25
C SER A 107 8.68 -5.42 0.03
N ARG A 108 8.77 -6.35 0.99
CA ARG A 108 8.12 -6.22 2.30
C ARG A 108 8.62 -5.01 3.08
N GLY A 109 9.94 -4.81 3.12
CA GLY A 109 10.57 -3.69 3.81
C GLY A 109 10.17 -2.33 3.21
N LEU A 110 10.19 -2.20 1.89
CA LEU A 110 9.75 -0.99 1.18
C LEU A 110 8.26 -0.72 1.40
N GLY A 111 7.41 -1.76 1.37
CA GLY A 111 5.99 -1.63 1.70
C GLY A 111 5.76 -1.08 3.11
N LEU A 112 6.48 -1.62 4.11
CA LEU A 112 6.41 -1.13 5.48
C LEU A 112 6.87 0.33 5.61
N LEU A 113 7.98 0.69 4.95
CA LEU A 113 8.47 2.07 4.95
C LEU A 113 7.45 3.05 4.32
N CYS A 114 6.80 2.65 3.22
CA CYS A 114 5.73 3.45 2.63
C CYS A 114 4.53 3.60 3.58
N ALA A 115 4.13 2.55 4.30
CA ALA A 115 3.05 2.61 5.27
C ALA A 115 3.38 3.58 6.43
N LEU A 116 4.61 3.51 6.96
CA LEU A 116 5.08 4.41 8.01
C LEU A 116 5.18 5.86 7.53
N ALA A 117 5.68 6.08 6.32
CA ALA A 117 5.74 7.41 5.71
C ALA A 117 4.34 7.99 5.51
N ALA A 118 3.38 7.17 5.03
CA ALA A 118 1.98 7.57 4.89
C ALA A 118 1.39 8.00 6.24
N LEU A 119 1.55 7.20 7.29
CA LEU A 119 1.09 7.53 8.63
C LEU A 119 1.70 8.82 9.18
N ALA A 120 3.02 8.98 9.04
CA ALA A 120 3.71 10.18 9.51
C ALA A 120 3.21 11.45 8.81
N LEU A 121 2.96 11.37 7.49
CA LEU A 121 2.40 12.47 6.71
C LEU A 121 0.95 12.79 7.09
N PHE A 122 0.13 11.77 7.35
CA PHE A 122 -1.23 11.98 7.85
C PHE A 122 -1.24 12.68 9.20
N VAL A 123 -0.44 12.21 10.15
CA VAL A 123 -0.29 12.83 11.48
C VAL A 123 0.19 14.28 11.34
N LYS A 124 1.21 14.53 10.52
CA LYS A 124 1.72 15.89 10.28
C LYS A 124 0.64 16.81 9.71
N GLY A 125 -0.17 16.33 8.76
CA GLY A 125 -1.29 17.10 8.21
C GLY A 125 -2.38 17.39 9.24
N VAL A 126 -2.68 16.44 10.15
CA VAL A 126 -3.62 16.66 11.26
C VAL A 126 -3.09 17.72 12.23
N VAL A 127 -1.81 17.64 12.63
CA VAL A 127 -1.20 18.63 13.53
C VAL A 127 -1.18 20.02 12.89
N ALA A 128 -0.85 20.12 11.61
CA ALA A 128 -0.90 21.39 10.87
C ALA A 128 -2.33 21.96 10.81
N LEU A 129 -3.35 21.10 10.63
CA LEU A 129 -4.75 21.51 10.67
C LEU A 129 -5.20 21.96 12.06
N SER A 130 -4.77 21.27 13.13
CA SER A 130 -5.06 21.71 14.50
C SER A 130 -4.44 23.07 14.80
N GLY A 131 -3.22 23.34 14.32
CA GLY A 131 -2.59 24.65 14.41
C GLY A 131 -3.31 25.73 13.58
N LEU A 132 -4.01 25.35 12.50
CA LEU A 132 -4.87 26.26 11.72
C LEU A 132 -6.21 26.58 12.42
N LEU A 133 -6.66 25.76 13.38
CA LEU A 133 -7.96 25.93 14.04
C LEU A 133 -7.87 26.47 15.47
N ALA A 134 -6.65 26.60 16.01
CA ALA A 134 -6.36 27.15 17.33
C ALA A 134 -6.15 28.67 17.28
#